data_AF-A0A2S2Q8J7-F1
#
_entry.id   AF-A0A2S2Q8J7-F1
#
_cell.length_a   1.000
_cell.length_b   1.000
_cell.length_c   1.000
_cell.angle_alpha   90.00
_cell.angle_beta   90.00
_cell.angle_gamma   90.00
#
_symmetry.space_group_name_H-M   'P 1'
#
loop_
_entity.id
_entity.type
_entity.pdbx_description
1 polymer ?
#
loop_
_entity_poly.entity_id
_entity_poly.type
_entity_poly.pdbx_seq_one_letter_code
_entity_poly.pdbx_strand_id
1 'polypeptide(L)'
;MVVKKEYNIDWVLPKLRNRQVLWNVASCITLAAVGIFSKIFIKWFNKAKVYNLVSFDKAINRPEHVPLITVSNHDSCFDDPGIWGALSWKNLFMSNKMRWALAANDICFTNSFCAHFFMLGRCVPTIRGAGVYQVDKKCF
;
A
#
# COMPACT_ATOMS: atom_id res chain seq x y z
N MET A 1 2.52 27.44 15.67
CA MET A 1 2.04 26.37 14.78
C MET A 1 2.81 26.47 13.48
N VAL A 2 3.64 25.47 13.15
CA VAL A 2 4.37 25.45 11.87
C VAL A 2 3.40 24.92 10.83
N VAL A 3 2.89 25.79 9.96
CA VAL A 3 2.14 25.38 8.78
C VAL A 3 3.15 24.74 7.83
N LYS A 4 3.25 23.41 7.85
CA LYS A 4 4.02 22.69 6.82
C LYS A 4 3.36 22.99 5.48
N LYS A 5 4.13 23.54 4.54
CA LYS A 5 3.70 23.74 3.16
C LYS A 5 3.48 22.36 2.54
N GLU A 6 2.22 21.96 2.39
CA GLU A 6 1.87 20.67 1.80
C GLU A 6 2.34 20.63 0.34
N TYR A 7 3.00 19.55 -0.05
CA TYR A 7 3.39 19.31 -1.44
C TYR A 7 2.14 19.14 -2.30
N ASN A 8 2.09 19.80 -3.46
CA ASN A 8 0.95 19.67 -4.37
C ASN A 8 0.95 18.27 -5.02
N ILE A 9 -0.07 17.48 -4.65
CA ILE A 9 -0.33 16.12 -5.16
C ILE A 9 -1.57 16.05 -6.09
N ASP A 10 -2.07 17.17 -6.60
CA ASP A 10 -3.26 17.19 -7.48
C ASP A 10 -3.11 16.30 -8.71
N TRP A 11 -1.87 16.13 -9.18
CA TRP A 11 -1.52 15.29 -10.31
C TRP A 11 -1.55 13.78 -10.00
N VAL A 12 -1.49 13.38 -8.72
CA VAL A 12 -1.39 11.96 -8.29
C VAL A 12 -2.64 11.18 -8.68
N LEU A 13 -3.81 11.67 -8.28
CA LEU A 13 -5.07 10.94 -8.45
C LEU A 13 -5.49 10.78 -9.92
N PRO A 14 -5.37 11.81 -10.80
CA PRO A 14 -5.56 11.63 -12.24
C PRO A 14 -4.66 10.54 -12.84
N LYS A 15 -3.40 10.47 -12.42
CA LYS A 15 -2.44 9.47 -12.91
C LYS A 15 -2.74 8.06 -12.37
N LEU A 16 -3.20 7.94 -11.13
CA LEU A 16 -3.68 6.68 -10.55
C LEU A 16 -4.96 6.16 -11.24
N ARG A 17 -5.79 7.05 -11.78
CA ARG A 17 -7.02 6.70 -12.53
C ARG A 17 -6.71 6.21 -13.93
N ASN A 18 -5.81 6.88 -14.64
CA ASN A 18 -5.42 6.51 -16.01
C ASN A 18 -4.17 5.61 -16.02
N ARG A 19 -4.33 4.36 -15.54
CA ARG A 19 -3.21 3.40 -15.49
C ARG A 19 -2.93 2.82 -16.86
N GLN A 20 -1.75 3.14 -17.37
CA GLN A 20 -1.20 2.50 -18.57
C GLN A 20 -0.56 1.14 -18.23
N VAL A 21 -0.31 0.31 -19.24
CA VAL A 21 0.34 -1.00 -19.08
C VAL A 21 1.69 -0.87 -18.35
N LEU A 22 2.50 0.13 -18.73
CA LEU A 22 3.78 0.42 -18.06
C LEU A 22 3.62 0.70 -16.57
N TRP A 23 2.56 1.40 -16.18
CA TRP A 23 2.26 1.66 -14.78
C TRP A 23 1.94 0.37 -14.01
N ASN A 24 1.14 -0.51 -14.60
CA ASN A 24 0.79 -1.79 -13.97
C ASN A 24 2.03 -2.69 -13.80
N VAL A 25 2.93 -2.70 -14.80
CA VAL A 25 4.20 -3.43 -14.72
C VAL A 25 5.09 -2.83 -13.64
N ALA A 26 5.30 -1.51 -13.65
CA ALA A 26 6.10 -0.83 -12.63
C ALA A 26 5.54 -1.05 -11.21
N SER A 27 4.21 -0.97 -11.03
CA SER A 27 3.55 -1.23 -9.75
C SER A 27 3.74 -2.68 -9.31
N CYS A 28 3.63 -3.64 -10.22
CA CYS A 28 3.90 -5.05 -9.94
C CYS A 28 5.33 -5.27 -9.44
N ILE A 29 6.31 -4.66 -10.12
CA ILE A 29 7.74 -4.73 -9.73
C ILE A 29 7.94 -4.09 -8.35
N THR A 30 7.39 -2.89 -8.10
CA THR A 30 7.51 -2.21 -6.81
C THR A 30 6.93 -3.04 -5.67
N LEU A 31 5.72 -3.57 -5.83
CA LEU A 31 5.06 -4.42 -4.81
C LEU A 31 5.85 -5.71 -4.55
N ALA A 32 6.31 -6.38 -5.61
CA ALA A 32 7.09 -7.59 -5.48
C ALA A 32 8.44 -7.32 -4.78
N ALA A 33 9.14 -6.26 -5.16
CA ALA A 33 10.42 -5.88 -4.55
C ALA A 33 10.29 -5.58 -3.05
N VAL A 34 9.32 -4.74 -2.66
CA VAL A 34 9.06 -4.43 -1.24
C VAL A 34 8.61 -5.68 -0.47
N GLY A 35 7.77 -6.51 -1.10
CA GLY A 35 7.31 -7.77 -0.52
C GLY A 35 8.44 -8.79 -0.29
N ILE A 36 9.34 -8.96 -1.26
CA ILE A 36 10.52 -9.83 -1.15
C ILE A 36 11.43 -9.32 -0.04
N PHE A 37 11.75 -8.03 -0.05
CA PHE A 37 12.57 -7.39 0.97
C PHE A 37 12.00 -7.65 2.37
N SER A 38 10.70 -7.40 2.55
CA SER A 38 10.03 -7.63 3.83
C SER A 38 10.04 -9.10 4.24
N LYS A 39 9.78 -10.02 3.29
CA LYS A 39 9.81 -11.46 3.58
C LYS A 39 11.19 -11.92 4.05
N ILE A 40 12.26 -11.44 3.43
CA ILE A 40 13.65 -11.71 3.87
C ILE A 40 13.87 -11.11 5.26
N PHE A 41 13.50 -9.85 5.47
CA PHE A 41 13.69 -9.15 6.73
C PHE A 41 12.98 -9.85 7.89
N ILE A 42 11.70 -10.17 7.73
CA ILE A 42 10.90 -10.84 8.76
C ILE A 42 11.39 -12.26 9.03
N LYS A 43 11.77 -13.02 7.99
CA LYS A 43 12.17 -14.42 8.17
C LYS A 43 13.58 -14.57 8.71
N TRP A 44 14.51 -13.69 8.36
CA TRP A 44 15.93 -13.85 8.63
C TRP A 44 16.44 -12.91 9.73
N PHE A 45 15.86 -11.72 9.84
CA PHE A 45 16.32 -10.68 10.76
C PHE A 45 15.31 -10.39 11.89
N ASN A 46 14.24 -11.17 11.98
CA ASN A 46 13.23 -11.03 13.04
C ASN A 46 12.74 -12.39 13.54
N LYS A 47 12.08 -12.40 14.71
CA LYS A 47 11.44 -13.59 15.30
C LYS A 47 9.91 -13.43 15.23
N ALA A 48 9.40 -13.19 14.03
CA ALA A 48 7.97 -12.94 13.85
C ALA A 48 7.13 -14.20 14.13
N LYS A 49 6.03 -14.01 14.85
CA LYS A 49 5.00 -15.03 15.06
C LYS A 49 3.75 -14.62 14.29
N VAL A 50 3.29 -15.49 13.41
CA VAL A 50 2.10 -15.26 12.59
C VAL A 50 1.04 -16.27 13.00
N TYR A 51 -0.13 -15.76 13.40
CA TYR A 51 -1.27 -16.57 13.79
C TYR A 51 -2.32 -16.59 12.66
N ASN A 52 -3.06 -17.69 12.53
CA ASN A 52 -4.19 -17.81 11.59
C ASN A 52 -3.84 -17.53 10.11
N LEU A 53 -2.60 -17.80 9.69
CA LEU A 53 -2.15 -17.56 8.31
C LEU A 53 -3.00 -18.31 7.27
N VAL A 54 -3.47 -19.51 7.61
CA VAL A 54 -4.35 -20.30 6.72
C VAL A 54 -5.68 -19.59 6.46
N SER A 55 -6.29 -19.01 7.49
CA SER A 55 -7.54 -18.25 7.34
C SER A 55 -7.31 -16.96 6.56
N PHE A 56 -6.17 -16.30 6.77
CA PHE A 56 -5.81 -15.10 6.03
C PHE A 56 -5.56 -15.40 4.54
N ASP A 57 -4.85 -16.49 4.21
CA ASP A 57 -4.63 -16.91 2.83
C ASP A 57 -5.95 -17.25 2.11
N LYS A 58 -6.89 -17.92 2.80
CA LYS A 58 -8.24 -18.15 2.28
C LYS A 58 -8.99 -16.85 1.99
N ALA A 59 -8.90 -15.85 2.88
CA ALA A 59 -9.54 -14.55 2.67
C ALA A 59 -8.94 -13.79 1.46
N ILE A 60 -7.64 -13.91 1.23
CA ILE A 60 -6.98 -13.33 0.05
C ILE A 60 -7.41 -14.06 -1.23
N ASN A 61 -7.54 -15.38 -1.16
CA ASN A 61 -7.98 -16.25 -2.26
C ASN A 61 -9.51 -16.35 -2.42
N ARG A 62 -10.26 -15.37 -1.89
CA ARG A 62 -11.71 -15.20 -2.12
C ARG A 62 -12.09 -15.12 -3.62
N PRO A 63 -13.37 -15.37 -3.96
CA PRO A 63 -13.89 -15.15 -5.32
C PRO A 63 -13.65 -13.71 -5.81
N GLU A 64 -13.45 -13.53 -7.11
CA GLU A 64 -13.02 -12.24 -7.68
C GLU A 64 -14.00 -11.08 -7.45
N HIS A 65 -15.30 -11.38 -7.38
CA HIS A 65 -16.35 -10.39 -7.18
C HIS A 65 -16.55 -9.97 -5.72
N VAL A 66 -15.85 -10.61 -4.77
CA VAL A 66 -15.98 -10.29 -3.35
C VAL A 66 -14.83 -9.35 -2.96
N PRO A 67 -15.09 -8.13 -2.45
CA PRO A 67 -14.03 -7.26 -1.94
C PRO A 67 -13.51 -7.75 -0.57
N LEU A 68 -12.29 -7.34 -0.20
CA LEU A 68 -11.72 -7.59 1.13
C LEU A 68 -11.21 -6.28 1.71
N ILE A 69 -11.67 -5.98 2.92
CA ILE A 69 -11.17 -4.87 3.73
C ILE A 69 -10.40 -5.47 4.89
N THR A 70 -9.15 -5.06 5.07
CA THR A 70 -8.34 -5.43 6.23
C THR A 70 -8.32 -4.28 7.21
N VAL A 71 -8.67 -4.54 8.47
CA VAL A 71 -8.57 -3.58 9.57
C VAL A 71 -7.45 -4.05 10.50
N SER A 72 -6.51 -3.16 10.80
CA SER A 72 -5.42 -3.42 11.74
C SER A 72 -5.18 -2.18 12.60
N ASN A 73 -4.52 -2.37 13.73
CA ASN A 73 -3.80 -1.27 14.36
C ASN A 73 -2.72 -0.74 13.39
N HIS A 74 -2.27 0.48 13.63
CA HIS A 74 -1.14 1.06 12.93
C HIS A 74 -0.11 1.54 13.95
N ASP A 75 1.06 0.92 13.93
CA ASP A 75 2.15 1.20 14.86
C ASP A 75 3.37 1.76 14.12
N SER A 76 3.60 1.30 12.88
CA SER A 76 4.80 1.66 12.13
C SER A 76 4.58 1.73 10.62
N CYS A 77 5.48 2.42 9.92
CA CYS A 77 5.52 2.39 8.45
C CYS A 77 5.85 1.00 7.88
N PHE A 78 6.31 0.06 8.71
CA PHE A 78 6.62 -1.31 8.30
C PHE A 78 5.39 -2.23 8.31
N ASP A 79 4.23 -1.77 8.80
CA ASP A 79 3.05 -2.62 8.93
C ASP A 79 2.59 -3.20 7.58
N ASP A 80 2.57 -2.38 6.52
CA ASP A 80 2.23 -2.79 5.15
C ASP A 80 3.22 -3.82 4.58
N PRO A 81 4.52 -3.50 4.44
CA PRO A 81 5.52 -4.48 4.01
C PRO A 81 5.50 -5.72 4.90
N GLY A 82 5.38 -5.54 6.21
CA GLY A 82 5.47 -6.62 7.20
C GLY A 82 4.37 -7.66 7.03
N ILE A 83 3.13 -7.22 6.83
CA ILE A 83 2.02 -8.12 6.48
C ILE A 83 2.32 -8.87 5.17
N TRP A 84 2.91 -8.21 4.18
CA TRP A 84 3.28 -8.85 2.91
C TRP A 84 4.36 -9.92 3.08
N GLY A 85 5.28 -9.74 4.03
CA GLY A 85 6.32 -10.72 4.34
C GLY A 85 5.76 -12.07 4.81
N ALA A 86 4.58 -12.06 5.45
CA ALA A 86 3.87 -13.26 5.90
C ALA A 86 3.14 -14.00 4.77
N LEU A 87 2.85 -13.34 3.63
CA LEU A 87 2.09 -13.94 2.53
C LEU A 87 2.82 -15.10 1.84
N SER A 88 2.08 -15.98 1.18
CA SER A 88 2.67 -16.98 0.29
C SER A 88 3.37 -16.30 -0.89
N TRP A 89 4.38 -16.96 -1.47
CA TRP A 89 5.08 -16.44 -2.66
C TRP A 89 4.12 -16.16 -3.81
N LYS A 90 3.14 -17.06 -4.02
CA LYS A 90 2.10 -16.89 -5.03
C LYS A 90 1.35 -15.57 -4.85
N ASN A 91 0.88 -15.28 -3.64
CA ASN A 91 0.13 -14.05 -3.36
C ASN A 91 1.01 -12.80 -3.47
N LEU A 92 2.28 -12.90 -3.09
CA LEU A 92 3.24 -11.80 -3.16
C LEU A 92 3.47 -11.29 -4.58
N PHE A 93 3.51 -12.20 -5.57
CA PHE A 93 3.70 -11.86 -6.98
C PHE A 93 2.38 -11.56 -7.72
N MET A 94 1.23 -11.83 -7.10
CA MET A 94 -0.08 -11.51 -7.67
C MET A 94 -0.47 -10.07 -7.29
N SER A 95 -0.13 -9.12 -8.16
CA SER A 95 -0.42 -7.70 -7.89
C SER A 95 -1.91 -7.47 -7.58
N ASN A 96 -2.86 -8.14 -8.23
CA ASN A 96 -4.30 -8.02 -7.94
C ASN A 96 -4.70 -8.47 -6.51
N LYS A 97 -3.88 -9.29 -5.83
CA LYS A 97 -4.09 -9.70 -4.45
C LYS A 97 -3.45 -8.76 -3.43
N MET A 98 -2.53 -7.89 -3.85
CA MET A 98 -1.89 -6.90 -3.00
C MET A 98 -2.86 -5.77 -2.65
N ARG A 99 -2.96 -5.46 -1.35
CA ARG A 99 -3.89 -4.45 -0.83
C ARG A 99 -3.51 -3.03 -1.25
N TRP A 100 -4.51 -2.17 -1.33
CA TRP A 100 -4.31 -0.73 -1.33
C TRP A 100 -4.23 -0.25 0.12
N ALA A 101 -3.34 0.70 0.39
CA ALA A 101 -3.12 1.25 1.73
C ALA A 101 -3.38 2.76 1.74
N LEU A 102 -3.77 3.28 2.89
CA LEU A 102 -3.85 4.73 3.11
C LEU A 102 -2.49 5.19 3.62
N ALA A 103 -1.97 6.28 3.07
CA ALA A 103 -0.67 6.83 3.45
C ALA A 103 -0.80 8.32 3.79
N ALA A 104 -0.04 8.76 4.80
CA ALA A 104 -0.04 10.14 5.25
C ALA A 104 0.59 11.05 4.17
N ASN A 105 -0.18 12.05 3.73
CA ASN A 105 0.25 12.97 2.67
C ASN A 105 1.56 13.71 3.04
N ASP A 106 1.65 14.20 4.27
CA ASP A 106 2.76 15.02 4.78
C ASP A 106 4.06 14.22 5.05
N ILE A 107 4.01 12.89 4.94
CA ILE A 107 5.16 11.99 5.13
C ILE A 107 5.51 11.29 3.83
N CYS A 108 4.54 10.62 3.20
CA CYS A 108 4.77 9.78 2.02
C CYS A 108 4.80 10.60 0.71
N PHE A 109 4.17 11.76 0.66
CA PHE A 109 4.03 12.55 -0.55
C PHE A 109 4.70 13.92 -0.40
N THR A 110 5.95 13.94 0.05
CA THR A 110 6.70 15.17 0.28
C THR A 110 7.46 15.67 -0.95
N ASN A 111 7.70 14.79 -1.92
CA ASN A 111 8.37 15.10 -3.18
C ASN A 111 7.92 14.13 -4.28
N SER A 112 8.26 14.44 -5.54
CA SER A 112 7.85 13.65 -6.70
C SER A 112 8.34 12.20 -6.65
N PHE A 113 9.57 11.95 -6.19
CA PHE A 113 10.13 10.60 -6.13
C PHE A 113 9.37 9.73 -5.13
N CYS A 114 9.19 10.21 -3.90
CA CYS A 114 8.41 9.53 -2.87
C CYS A 114 6.96 9.33 -3.34
N ALA A 115 6.33 10.36 -3.91
CA ALA A 115 4.98 10.25 -4.46
C ALA A 115 4.86 9.12 -5.49
N HIS A 116 5.77 9.05 -6.46
CA HIS A 116 5.76 7.97 -7.46
C HIS A 116 5.96 6.58 -6.81
N PHE A 117 6.91 6.45 -5.87
CA PHE A 117 7.14 5.19 -5.16
C PHE A 117 5.89 4.70 -4.42
N PHE A 118 5.27 5.55 -3.61
CA PHE A 118 4.08 5.20 -2.83
C PHE A 118 2.86 4.96 -3.73
N MET A 119 2.72 5.70 -4.84
CA MET A 119 1.68 5.43 -5.82
C MET A 119 1.83 4.06 -6.49
N LEU A 120 3.06 3.69 -6.90
CA LEU A 120 3.34 2.37 -7.47
C LEU A 120 3.13 1.25 -6.43
N GLY A 121 3.38 1.55 -5.16
CA GLY A 121 3.08 0.71 -3.99
C GLY A 121 1.60 0.66 -3.59
N ARG A 122 0.68 1.26 -4.37
CA ARG A 122 -0.77 1.30 -4.09
C ARG A 122 -1.18 2.04 -2.83
N CYS A 123 -0.42 3.07 -2.47
CA CYS A 123 -0.77 3.96 -1.38
C CYS A 123 -1.62 5.13 -1.89
N VAL A 124 -2.76 5.34 -1.25
CA VAL A 124 -3.65 6.48 -1.48
C VAL A 124 -3.29 7.58 -0.48
N PRO A 125 -2.98 8.80 -0.94
CA PRO A 125 -2.66 9.90 -0.05
C PRO A 125 -3.88 10.31 0.79
N THR A 126 -3.65 10.54 2.09
CA THR A 126 -4.68 10.99 3.04
C THR A 126 -4.14 12.15 3.87
N ILE A 127 -4.98 13.17 4.05
CA ILE A 127 -4.67 14.37 4.85
C ILE A 127 -5.14 14.12 6.28
N ARG A 128 -4.19 14.19 7.22
CA ARG A 128 -4.47 13.99 8.64
C ARG A 128 -5.41 15.09 9.14
N GLY A 129 -6.46 14.71 9.86
CA GLY A 129 -7.44 15.63 10.44
C GLY A 129 -8.59 16.01 9.50
N ALA A 130 -8.49 15.76 8.19
CA ALA A 130 -9.61 16.00 7.26
C ALA A 130 -10.70 14.92 7.34
N GLY A 131 -10.43 13.76 7.97
CA GLY A 131 -11.42 12.70 8.18
C GLY A 131 -11.99 12.18 6.86
N VAL A 132 -13.30 11.91 6.83
CA VAL A 132 -14.04 11.52 5.60
C VAL A 132 -14.26 12.68 4.65
N TYR A 133 -14.00 13.92 5.08
CA TYR A 133 -14.11 15.14 4.28
C TYR A 133 -12.80 15.44 3.56
N GLN A 134 -12.04 14.42 3.16
CA GLN A 134 -10.94 14.60 2.22
C GLN A 134 -11.52 15.34 1.03
N VAL A 135 -10.94 16.49 0.67
CA VAL A 135 -11.44 17.29 -0.44
C VAL A 135 -11.54 16.38 -1.65
N ASP A 136 -12.76 16.26 -2.21
CA ASP A 136 -13.11 15.34 -3.28
C ASP A 136 -12.18 15.55 -4.48
N LYS A 137 -11.07 14.84 -4.46
CA LYS A 137 -10.32 14.53 -5.66
C LYS A 137 -10.80 13.18 -6.16
N LYS A 138 -12.13 13.06 -6.37
CA LYS A 138 -12.88 11.88 -6.87
C LYS A 138 -12.04 10.59 -6.86
N CYS A 139 -11.95 9.98 -5.68
CA CYS A 139 -11.30 8.68 -5.51
C CYS A 139 -12.28 7.57 -5.94
N PHE A 140 -11.81 6.77 -6.91
CA PHE A 140 -12.44 5.58 -7.51
C PHE A 140 -13.53 5.83 -8.55
#